data_AF-A0A971XPQ4-F1
#
_entry.id   AF-A0A971XPQ4-F1
#
_cell.length_a   1.000
_cell.length_b   1.000
_cell.length_c   1.000
_cell.angle_alpha   90.00
_cell.angle_beta   90.00
_cell.angle_gamma   90.00
#
_symmetry.space_group_name_H-M   'P 1'
#
loop_
_entity.id
_entity.type
_entity.pdbx_description
1 polymer ?
#
loop_
_entity_poly.entity_id
_entity_poly.type
_entity_poly.pdbx_seq_one_letter_code
_entity_poly.pdbx_strand_id
1 'polypeptide(L)'
;MSKKPDPTRIDDDAPEWSAEDFKSAKRLSDMPADFQQAIHRARGPQKSPRKVQTAVRYDVDIIEAFKADGPGWQTRMNDALRDWLRSHHRA
;
A
#
# COMPACT_ATOMS: atom_id res chain seq x y z
N MET A 1 17.33 9.57 -0.87
CA MET A 1 17.76 9.19 -2.23
C MET A 1 17.54 7.68 -2.37
N SER A 2 16.50 7.27 -3.09
CA SER A 2 16.22 5.83 -3.29
C SER A 2 17.21 5.31 -4.33
N LYS A 3 18.17 4.48 -3.92
CA LYS A 3 19.07 3.79 -4.85
C LYS A 3 18.19 2.82 -5.64
N LYS A 4 17.90 3.12 -6.90
CA LYS A 4 17.21 2.16 -7.78
C LYS A 4 18.12 0.93 -7.90
N PRO A 5 17.61 -0.30 -7.69
CA PRO A 5 18.41 -1.50 -7.91
C PRO A 5 18.82 -1.56 -9.37
N ASP A 6 20.10 -1.88 -9.62
CA ASP A 6 20.64 -2.06 -10.95
C ASP A 6 20.09 -3.36 -11.54
N PRO A 7 19.31 -3.31 -12.64
CA PRO A 7 18.67 -4.48 -13.23
C PRO A 7 19.65 -5.46 -13.89
N THR A 8 20.93 -5.07 -14.04
CA THR A 8 21.97 -5.90 -14.67
C THR A 8 22.97 -6.48 -13.67
N ARG A 9 22.80 -6.21 -12.37
CA ARG A 9 23.65 -6.78 -11.32
C ARG A 9 23.31 -8.25 -11.13
N ILE A 10 24.17 -9.12 -11.66
CA ILE A 10 24.15 -10.55 -11.35
C ILE A 10 24.45 -10.70 -9.85
N ASP A 11 23.57 -11.39 -9.14
CA ASP A 11 23.73 -11.70 -7.73
C ASP A 11 24.34 -13.09 -7.61
N ASP A 12 25.57 -13.18 -7.10
CA ASP A 12 26.27 -14.46 -6.95
C ASP A 12 25.50 -15.44 -6.04
N ASP A 13 24.67 -14.92 -5.12
CA ASP A 13 23.81 -15.71 -4.23
C ASP A 13 22.44 -16.07 -4.85
N ALA A 14 22.11 -15.53 -6.03
CA ALA A 14 20.88 -15.83 -6.76
C ALA A 14 21.19 -16.14 -8.25
N PRO A 15 21.83 -17.29 -8.52
CA PRO A 15 22.13 -17.70 -9.89
C PRO A 15 20.84 -17.90 -10.71
N GLU A 16 20.99 -17.86 -12.03
CA GLU A 16 19.88 -18.17 -12.94
C GLU A 16 19.39 -19.61 -12.73
N TRP A 17 18.07 -19.80 -12.75
CA TRP A 17 17.45 -21.11 -12.58
C TRP A 17 17.81 -22.03 -13.74
N SER A 18 18.30 -23.23 -13.41
CA SER A 18 18.55 -24.30 -14.37
C SER A 18 17.28 -25.08 -14.70
N ALA A 19 17.34 -25.91 -15.75
CA ALA A 19 16.25 -26.83 -16.08
C ALA A 19 15.98 -27.87 -14.97
N GLU A 20 16.96 -28.16 -14.10
CA GLU A 20 16.80 -29.06 -12.97
C GLU A 20 16.05 -28.39 -11.82
N ASP A 21 16.26 -27.10 -11.61
CA ASP A 21 15.52 -26.29 -10.64
C ASP A 21 14.03 -26.24 -11.01
N PHE A 22 13.71 -26.06 -12.30
CA PHE A 22 12.32 -26.13 -12.77
C PHE A 22 11.68 -27.51 -12.57
N LYS A 23 12.45 -28.60 -12.68
CA LYS A 23 11.93 -29.96 -12.42
C LYS A 23 11.68 -30.21 -10.94
N SER A 24 12.48 -29.59 -10.06
CA SER A 24 12.35 -29.74 -8.61
C SER A 24 11.35 -28.75 -7.98
N ALA A 25 10.84 -27.80 -8.76
CA ALA A 25 9.85 -26.82 -8.32
C ALA A 25 8.55 -27.51 -7.85
N LYS A 26 8.06 -27.10 -6.68
CA LYS A 26 6.84 -27.62 -6.05
C LYS A 26 5.71 -26.61 -6.14
N ARG A 27 4.47 -27.08 -6.25
CA ARG A 27 3.30 -26.20 -6.13
C ARG A 27 3.17 -25.73 -4.68
N LEU A 28 2.56 -24.56 -4.50
CA LEU A 28 2.27 -24.04 -3.16
C LEU A 28 1.40 -25.04 -2.35
N SER A 29 0.49 -25.75 -3.03
CA SER A 29 -0.35 -26.80 -2.44
C SER A 29 0.43 -27.95 -1.80
N ASP A 30 1.66 -28.19 -2.25
CA ASP A 30 2.49 -29.33 -1.84
C ASP A 30 3.45 -28.97 -0.69
N MET A 31 3.38 -27.72 -0.23
CA MET A 31 4.23 -27.17 0.84
C MET A 31 3.53 -27.32 2.21
N PRO A 32 4.25 -27.33 3.35
CA PRO A 32 3.61 -27.42 4.67
C PRO A 32 2.54 -26.34 4.91
N ALA A 33 1.45 -26.70 5.60
CA ALA A 33 0.29 -25.83 5.80
C ALA A 33 0.64 -24.48 6.45
N ASP A 34 1.57 -24.46 7.41
CA ASP A 34 2.04 -23.24 8.06
C ASP A 34 2.69 -22.27 7.07
N PHE A 35 3.42 -22.80 6.10
CA PHE A 35 4.04 -22.00 5.03
C PHE A 35 3.00 -21.48 4.04
N GLN A 36 2.02 -22.31 3.68
CA GLN A 36 0.88 -21.87 2.84
C GLN A 36 0.16 -20.68 3.50
N GLN A 37 -0.19 -20.80 4.79
CA GLN A 37 -0.86 -19.72 5.54
C GLN A 37 0.01 -18.47 5.69
N ALA A 38 1.33 -18.64 5.90
CA ALA A 38 2.26 -17.51 6.01
C ALA A 38 2.35 -16.71 4.70
N ILE A 39 2.35 -17.37 3.53
CA ILE A 39 2.32 -16.71 2.22
C ILE A 39 0.98 -16.01 1.97
N HIS A 40 -0.12 -16.62 2.43
CA HIS A 40 -1.45 -16.02 2.35
C HIS A 40 -1.67 -14.84 3.32
N ARG A 41 -0.65 -14.41 4.08
CA ARG A 41 -0.64 -13.10 4.77
C ARG A 41 -0.53 -11.92 3.78
N ALA A 42 -1.18 -12.03 2.63
CA ALA A 42 -1.56 -10.89 1.83
C ALA A 42 -2.44 -9.96 2.66
N ARG A 43 -2.35 -8.65 2.39
CA ARG A 43 -3.17 -7.61 3.03
C ARG A 43 -4.60 -8.12 3.14
N GLY A 44 -5.12 -8.21 4.37
CA GLY A 44 -6.47 -8.70 4.63
C GLY A 44 -7.52 -7.93 3.80
N PRO A 45 -8.74 -8.48 3.67
CA PRO A 45 -9.79 -7.88 2.86
C PRO A 45 -9.94 -6.39 3.18
N GLN A 46 -10.15 -5.59 2.13
CA GLN A 46 -10.29 -4.14 2.26
C GLN A 46 -11.40 -3.83 3.27
N LYS A 47 -11.02 -3.36 4.46
CA LYS A 47 -11.98 -3.04 5.52
C LYS A 47 -12.84 -1.86 5.08
N SER A 48 -14.16 -2.07 5.02
CA SER A 48 -15.14 -1.00 4.82
C SER A 48 -15.17 -0.08 6.05
N PRO A 49 -15.37 1.25 5.89
CA PRO A 49 -15.75 1.95 4.66
C PRO A 49 -14.54 2.26 3.74
N ARG A 50 -14.70 1.97 2.45
CA ARG A 50 -13.71 2.28 1.42
C ARG A 50 -13.70 3.79 1.18
N LYS A 51 -12.54 4.44 1.33
CA LYS A 51 -12.32 5.81 0.85
C LYS A 51 -12.64 5.87 -0.63
N VAL A 52 -13.51 6.79 -1.03
CA VAL A 52 -13.83 7.05 -2.44
C VAL A 52 -12.85 8.08 -2.96
N GLN A 53 -12.17 7.77 -4.07
CA GLN A 53 -11.30 8.73 -4.74
C GLN A 53 -12.17 9.62 -5.63
N THR A 54 -12.26 10.90 -5.29
CA THR A 54 -12.98 11.91 -6.07
C THR A 54 -12.02 13.04 -6.42
N ALA A 55 -12.09 13.54 -7.65
CA ALA A 55 -11.36 14.73 -8.07
C ALA A 55 -12.10 15.98 -7.57
N VAL A 56 -11.54 16.66 -6.55
CA VAL A 56 -12.05 17.92 -5.99
C VAL A 56 -10.95 18.97 -6.10
N ARG A 57 -11.32 20.19 -6.47
CA ARG A 57 -10.41 21.35 -6.45
C ARG A 57 -10.56 22.06 -5.11
N TYR A 58 -9.44 22.38 -4.50
CA TYR A 58 -9.34 23.19 -3.29
C TYR A 58 -8.49 24.42 -3.61
N ASP A 59 -8.71 25.50 -2.87
CA ASP A 59 -7.84 26.66 -2.93
C ASP A 59 -6.42 26.31 -2.45
N VAL A 60 -5.43 27.02 -2.98
CA VAL A 60 -4.01 26.72 -2.77
C VAL A 60 -3.61 26.88 -1.31
N ASP A 61 -4.09 27.95 -0.67
CA ASP A 61 -3.83 28.29 0.72
C ASP A 61 -4.31 27.19 1.69
N ILE A 62 -5.48 26.60 1.43
CA ILE A 62 -6.01 25.47 2.21
C ILE A 62 -5.06 24.28 2.13
N ILE A 63 -4.63 23.91 0.92
CA ILE A 63 -3.73 22.77 0.72
C ILE A 63 -2.36 23.01 1.36
N GLU A 64 -1.83 24.23 1.25
CA GLU A 64 -0.56 24.61 1.86
C GLU A 64 -0.62 24.57 3.39
N ALA A 65 -1.70 25.09 3.99
CA ALA A 65 -1.90 25.05 5.43
C ALA A 65 -1.88 23.61 5.97
N PHE A 66 -2.62 22.69 5.36
CA PHE A 66 -2.62 21.29 5.81
C PHE A 66 -1.26 20.61 5.55
N LYS A 67 -0.61 20.88 4.40
CA LYS A 67 0.70 20.30 4.09
C LYS A 67 1.81 20.77 5.04
N ALA A 68 1.72 21.99 5.57
CA ALA A 68 2.70 22.54 6.50
C ALA A 68 2.81 21.70 7.78
N ASP A 69 1.72 21.06 8.21
CA ASP A 69 1.68 20.13 9.35
C ASP A 69 2.38 18.77 9.07
N GLY A 70 2.97 18.59 7.88
CA GLY A 70 3.79 17.43 7.54
C GLY A 70 2.99 16.15 7.23
N PRO A 71 3.61 14.96 7.39
CA PRO A 71 2.98 13.67 7.07
C PRO A 71 1.60 13.51 7.73
N GLY A 72 0.68 12.88 7.00
CA GLY A 72 -0.69 12.65 7.47
C GLY A 72 -1.66 13.82 7.27
N TRP A 73 -1.26 14.89 6.57
CA TRP A 73 -2.12 16.05 6.32
C TRP A 73 -3.45 15.72 5.64
N GLN A 74 -3.48 14.75 4.73
CA GLN A 74 -4.73 14.30 4.10
C GLN A 74 -5.69 13.65 5.10
N THR A 75 -5.16 12.94 6.11
CA THR A 75 -5.98 12.37 7.19
C THR A 75 -6.56 13.48 8.05
N ARG A 76 -5.73 14.46 8.47
CA ARG A 76 -6.20 15.64 9.23
C ARG A 76 -7.26 16.43 8.48
N MET A 77 -7.05 16.68 7.19
CA MET A 77 -8.03 17.35 6.33
C MET A 77 -9.34 16.57 6.26
N ASN A 78 -9.28 15.25 6.10
CA ASN A 78 -10.47 14.40 6.09
C ASN A 78 -11.21 14.43 7.45
N ASP A 79 -10.50 14.43 8.57
CA ASP A 79 -11.11 14.50 9.89
C ASP A 79 -11.75 15.89 10.14
N ALA A 80 -11.10 16.97 9.72
CA ALA A 80 -11.70 18.31 9.74
C ALA A 80 -13.02 18.38 8.95
N LEU A 81 -13.08 17.76 7.76
CA LEU A 81 -14.31 17.67 6.98
C LEU A 81 -15.40 16.86 7.70
N ARG A 82 -15.04 15.77 8.38
CA ARG A 82 -15.99 14.99 9.20
C ARG A 82 -16.53 15.82 10.36
N ASP A 83 -15.68 16.60 11.00
CA ASP A 83 -16.05 17.43 12.14
C ASP A 83 -16.97 18.57 11.72
N TRP A 84 -16.66 19.17 10.56
CA TRP A 84 -17.54 20.16 9.92
C TRP A 84 -18.91 19.57 9.61
N LEU A 85 -18.99 18.36 9.02
CA LEU A 85 -20.27 17.69 8.74
C LEU A 85 -21.09 17.39 10.01
N ARG A 86 -20.43 17.03 11.13
CA ARG A 86 -21.13 16.79 12.41
C ARG A 86 -21.71 18.08 13.01
N SER A 87 -20.98 19.18 12.87
CA SER A 87 -21.37 20.48 13.44
C SER A 87 -22.34 21.28 12.55
N HIS A 88 -22.32 21.04 11.24
CA HIS A 88 -23.07 21.81 10.24
C HIS A 88 -24.09 20.94 9.47
N HIS A 89 -24.57 19.86 10.09
CA HIS A 89 -25.66 19.07 9.54
C HIS A 89 -26.93 19.94 9.53
N ARG A 90 -27.21 20.61 8.40
CA ARG A 90 -28.52 21.19 8.14
C ARG A 90 -29.51 20.04 8.01
N ALA A 91 -30.53 20.06 8.88
CA ALA A 91 -31.71 19.22 8.76
C ALA A 91 -32.45 19.53 7.45
#